data_AF-A0A957RH62-F1
#
_entry.id   AF-A0A957RH62-F1
#
_cell.length_a   1.000
_cell.length_b   1.000
_cell.length_c   1.000
_cell.angle_alpha   90.00
_cell.angle_beta   90.00
_cell.angle_gamma   90.00
#
_symmetry.space_group_name_H-M   'P 1'
#
loop_
_entity.id
_entity.type
_entity.pdbx_description
1 polymer ?
#
loop_
_entity_poly.entity_id
_entity_poly.type
_entity_poly.pdbx_seq_one_letter_code
_entity_poly.pdbx_strand_id
1 'polypeptide(L)'
;SANSAGKRLNDIHAVPWDYPLISLEDAYARAGEVDVVFLCLPHGHSIGAARTFAAAGIRVIDLSADFRLASAAAYQRWYGLEHTAPELLPEFVYGLCEVNRAKLRDARLIAVPGCYPTTVNLGLYPLAKAGWLGDRVIVDSKSGISGAGRTAKLPYQFVEANENLTPYNIGYRHRHIAEMELVLNGVSGNGACHFTFSPHLL
;
A
#
# COMPACT_ATOMS: atom_id res chain seq x y z
N SER A 1 -10.64 1.40 -15.38
CA SER A 1 -9.87 2.65 -15.30
C SER A 1 -10.82 3.79 -15.00
N ALA A 2 -10.58 4.57 -13.93
CA ALA A 2 -11.44 5.68 -13.55
C ALA A 2 -11.39 6.85 -14.56
N ASN A 3 -10.24 7.09 -15.20
CA ASN A 3 -9.99 8.30 -16.01
C ASN A 3 -9.81 8.00 -17.51
N SER A 4 -9.91 6.75 -17.93
CA SER A 4 -9.60 6.35 -19.32
C SER A 4 -10.43 5.17 -19.79
N ALA A 5 -11.60 4.93 -19.20
CA ALA A 5 -12.56 3.96 -19.73
C ALA A 5 -12.92 4.32 -21.18
N GLY A 6 -13.06 3.31 -22.04
CA GLY A 6 -13.30 3.46 -23.48
C GLY A 6 -12.04 3.65 -24.35
N LYS A 7 -10.88 3.89 -23.74
CA LYS A 7 -9.58 3.91 -24.44
C LYS A 7 -8.91 2.54 -24.41
N ARG A 8 -7.82 2.38 -25.15
CA ARG A 8 -6.96 1.20 -25.10
C ARG A 8 -5.76 1.42 -24.19
N LEU A 9 -5.18 0.34 -23.66
CA LEU A 9 -4.06 0.43 -22.71
C LEU A 9 -2.83 1.10 -23.35
N ASN A 10 -2.53 0.76 -24.61
CA ASN A 10 -1.45 1.35 -25.41
C ASN A 10 -1.67 2.84 -25.74
N ASP A 11 -2.92 3.34 -25.72
CA ASP A 11 -3.20 4.79 -25.86
C ASP A 11 -2.73 5.59 -24.65
N ILE A 12 -2.60 4.94 -23.48
CA ILE A 12 -2.30 5.59 -22.19
C ILE A 12 -0.87 5.30 -21.73
N HIS A 13 -0.36 4.10 -22.02
CA HIS A 13 0.94 3.62 -21.62
C HIS A 13 1.69 3.13 -22.86
N ALA A 14 2.97 3.48 -23.00
CA ALA A 14 3.80 3.04 -24.12
C ALA A 14 4.17 1.55 -23.98
N VAL A 15 3.19 0.67 -24.18
CA VAL A 15 3.28 -0.77 -24.02
C VAL A 15 2.68 -1.49 -25.23
N PRO A 16 3.14 -2.71 -25.57
CA PRO A 16 2.65 -3.41 -26.75
C PRO A 16 1.25 -4.03 -26.56
N TRP A 17 0.73 -4.06 -25.33
CA TRP A 17 -0.55 -4.70 -25.02
C TRP A 17 -1.74 -3.84 -25.40
N ASP A 18 -2.62 -4.41 -26.21
CA ASP A 18 -3.78 -3.72 -26.77
C ASP A 18 -5.10 -4.12 -26.08
N TYR A 19 -5.17 -3.92 -24.77
CA TYR A 19 -6.36 -4.25 -23.98
C TYR A 19 -7.34 -3.07 -23.88
N PRO A 20 -8.65 -3.28 -24.03
CA PRO A 20 -9.65 -2.25 -23.78
C PRO A 20 -9.69 -1.91 -22.29
N LEU A 21 -9.75 -0.61 -21.97
CA LEU A 21 -9.95 -0.13 -20.61
C LEU A 21 -11.45 0.05 -20.35
N ILE A 22 -11.98 -0.68 -19.38
CA ILE A 22 -13.39 -0.60 -18.96
C ILE A 22 -13.54 0.25 -17.68
N SER A 23 -14.77 0.66 -17.36
CA SER A 23 -15.07 1.36 -16.10
C SER A 23 -14.96 0.42 -14.89
N LEU A 24 -15.07 0.96 -13.67
CA LEU A 24 -15.08 0.13 -12.47
C LEU A 24 -16.43 -0.60 -12.32
N GLU A 25 -17.51 0.06 -12.74
CA GLU A 25 -18.86 -0.47 -12.81
C GLU A 25 -18.94 -1.68 -13.75
N ASP A 26 -18.36 -1.58 -14.95
CA ASP A 26 -18.28 -2.70 -15.89
C ASP A 26 -17.45 -3.84 -15.31
N ALA A 27 -16.37 -3.53 -14.57
CA ALA A 27 -15.56 -4.54 -13.92
C ALA A 27 -16.34 -5.29 -12.82
N TYR A 28 -17.23 -4.61 -12.09
CA TYR A 28 -18.13 -5.26 -11.13
C TYR A 28 -19.11 -6.23 -11.80
N ALA A 29 -19.70 -5.84 -12.95
CA ALA A 29 -20.61 -6.70 -13.70
C ALA A 29 -19.93 -7.99 -14.20
N ARG A 30 -18.61 -7.96 -14.37
CA ARG A 30 -17.78 -9.05 -14.88
C ARG A 30 -16.99 -9.79 -13.79
N ALA A 31 -17.30 -9.57 -12.52
CA ALA A 31 -16.58 -10.17 -11.40
C ALA A 31 -16.48 -11.71 -11.51
N GLY A 32 -17.53 -12.38 -12.00
CA GLY A 32 -17.55 -13.83 -12.21
C GLY A 32 -16.70 -14.35 -13.37
N GLU A 33 -16.06 -13.48 -14.15
CA GLU A 33 -15.18 -13.86 -15.27
C GLU A 33 -13.70 -13.96 -14.88
N VAL A 34 -13.35 -13.63 -13.63
CA VAL A 34 -11.95 -13.58 -13.16
C VAL A 34 -11.79 -14.31 -11.83
N ASP A 35 -10.63 -14.92 -11.60
CA ASP A 35 -10.32 -15.56 -10.31
C ASP A 35 -9.70 -14.58 -9.29
N VAL A 36 -9.02 -13.55 -9.81
CA VAL A 36 -8.21 -12.60 -9.02
C VAL A 36 -8.35 -11.19 -9.58
N VAL A 37 -8.48 -10.21 -8.69
CA VAL A 37 -8.45 -8.78 -9.02
C VAL A 37 -7.31 -8.06 -8.30
N PHE A 38 -6.61 -7.19 -9.02
CA PHE A 38 -5.63 -6.27 -8.45
C PHE A 38 -6.25 -4.87 -8.36
N LEU A 39 -6.34 -4.32 -7.16
CA LEU A 39 -6.86 -2.97 -6.94
C LEU A 39 -5.69 -1.98 -6.87
N CYS A 40 -5.52 -1.22 -7.94
CA CYS A 40 -4.51 -0.17 -8.05
C CYS A 40 -5.16 1.22 -7.93
N LEU A 41 -6.00 1.41 -6.91
CA LEU A 41 -6.79 2.62 -6.71
C LEU A 41 -6.15 3.55 -5.66
N PRO A 42 -6.43 4.87 -5.69
CA PRO A 42 -6.07 5.75 -4.59
C PRO A 42 -6.69 5.28 -3.28
N HIS A 43 -6.03 5.57 -2.15
CA HIS A 43 -6.60 5.26 -0.82
C HIS A 43 -8.02 5.84 -0.67
N GLY A 44 -8.87 5.11 0.03
CA GLY A 44 -10.29 5.35 0.21
C GLY A 44 -11.15 4.79 -0.92
N HIS A 45 -10.59 4.55 -2.10
CA HIS A 45 -11.35 4.08 -3.28
C HIS A 45 -11.32 2.56 -3.42
N SER A 46 -10.34 1.87 -2.81
CA SER A 46 -10.27 0.41 -2.83
C SER A 46 -11.30 -0.21 -1.88
N ILE A 47 -11.73 0.48 -0.82
CA ILE A 47 -12.66 -0.08 0.19
C ILE A 47 -13.94 -0.64 -0.47
N GLY A 48 -14.61 0.18 -1.29
CA GLY A 48 -15.84 -0.22 -1.97
C GLY A 48 -15.61 -1.35 -2.99
N ALA A 49 -14.55 -1.24 -3.79
CA ALA A 49 -14.20 -2.26 -4.79
C ALA A 49 -13.86 -3.60 -4.15
N ALA A 50 -13.04 -3.60 -3.10
CA ALA A 50 -12.66 -4.77 -2.34
C ALA A 50 -13.90 -5.46 -1.75
N ARG A 51 -14.82 -4.70 -1.15
CA ARG A 51 -16.08 -5.25 -0.62
C ARG A 51 -16.89 -5.95 -1.72
N THR A 52 -17.06 -5.30 -2.87
CA THR A 52 -17.82 -5.87 -4.00
C THR A 52 -17.20 -7.17 -4.51
N PHE A 53 -15.89 -7.17 -4.79
CA PHE A 53 -15.22 -8.36 -5.32
C PHE A 53 -15.09 -9.49 -4.29
N ALA A 54 -14.86 -9.16 -3.01
CA ALA A 54 -14.82 -10.15 -1.94
C ALA A 54 -16.17 -10.86 -1.77
N ALA A 55 -17.28 -10.10 -1.79
CA ALA A 55 -18.64 -10.63 -1.73
C ALA A 55 -18.98 -11.53 -2.92
N ALA A 56 -18.40 -11.25 -4.09
CA ALA A 56 -18.53 -12.10 -5.29
C ALA A 56 -17.65 -13.36 -5.27
N GLY A 57 -16.92 -13.64 -4.19
CA GLY A 57 -16.07 -14.83 -4.10
C GLY A 57 -14.67 -14.67 -4.70
N ILE A 58 -14.33 -13.48 -5.20
CA ILE A 58 -13.09 -13.23 -5.94
C ILE A 58 -11.92 -13.01 -4.97
N ARG A 59 -10.71 -13.38 -5.38
CA ARG A 59 -9.48 -13.05 -4.64
C ARG A 59 -9.09 -11.61 -4.92
N VAL A 60 -8.82 -10.83 -3.87
CA VAL A 60 -8.50 -9.41 -3.96
C VAL A 60 -7.06 -9.19 -3.52
N ILE A 61 -6.27 -8.53 -4.38
CA ILE A 61 -4.93 -8.04 -4.06
C ILE A 61 -4.98 -6.52 -4.14
N ASP A 62 -5.06 -5.85 -2.99
CA ASP A 62 -5.15 -4.40 -2.91
C ASP A 62 -3.78 -3.76 -2.75
N LEU A 63 -3.40 -2.91 -3.72
CA LEU A 63 -2.15 -2.15 -3.70
C LEU A 63 -2.30 -0.80 -2.97
N SER A 64 -3.53 -0.42 -2.63
CA SER A 64 -3.78 0.75 -1.77
C SER A 64 -3.37 0.47 -0.32
N ALA A 65 -3.63 1.43 0.56
CA ALA A 65 -3.41 1.27 2.00
C ALA A 65 -4.68 0.91 2.80
N ASP A 66 -5.81 0.75 2.13
CA ASP A 66 -7.13 0.69 2.76
C ASP A 66 -7.27 -0.44 3.77
N PHE A 67 -6.69 -1.60 3.46
CA PHE A 67 -6.74 -2.78 4.33
C PHE A 67 -5.38 -3.17 4.94
N ARG A 68 -4.40 -2.25 4.96
CA ARG A 68 -3.06 -2.55 5.53
C ARG A 68 -3.03 -2.48 7.05
N LEU A 69 -3.83 -1.59 7.66
CA LEU A 69 -3.80 -1.34 9.09
C LEU A 69 -4.81 -2.22 9.84
N ALA A 70 -4.47 -2.64 11.05
CA ALA A 70 -5.24 -3.63 11.81
C ALA A 70 -6.60 -3.12 12.34
N SER A 71 -6.91 -1.82 12.24
CA SER A 71 -8.18 -1.27 12.75
C SER A 71 -8.63 -0.02 11.99
N ALA A 72 -9.95 0.18 11.96
CA ALA A 72 -10.58 1.39 11.42
C ALA A 72 -10.12 2.66 12.15
N ALA A 73 -9.86 2.58 13.46
CA ALA A 73 -9.34 3.71 14.24
C ALA A 73 -7.92 4.10 13.80
N ALA A 74 -7.04 3.11 13.54
CA ALA A 74 -5.71 3.38 13.01
C ALA A 74 -5.79 3.97 11.58
N TYR A 75 -6.70 3.46 10.75
CA TYR A 75 -6.95 4.02 9.42
C TYR A 75 -7.42 5.48 9.50
N GLN A 76 -8.44 5.78 10.29
CA GLN A 76 -8.93 7.15 10.51
C GLN A 76 -7.82 8.09 11.00
N ARG A 77 -6.98 7.64 11.94
CA ARG A 77 -5.86 8.42 12.47
C ARG A 77 -4.85 8.80 11.40
N TRP A 78 -4.46 7.86 10.53
CA TRP A 78 -3.38 8.05 9.56
C TRP A 78 -3.84 8.58 8.20
N TYR A 79 -5.10 8.33 7.83
CA TYR A 79 -5.64 8.69 6.52
C TYR A 79 -6.70 9.79 6.59
N GLY A 80 -7.21 10.11 7.78
CA GLY A 80 -8.24 11.14 7.97
C GLY A 80 -9.61 10.78 7.40
N LEU A 81 -9.82 9.51 7.04
CA LEU A 81 -11.02 8.99 6.39
C LEU A 81 -11.62 7.87 7.23
N GLU A 82 -12.95 7.81 7.27
CA GLU A 82 -13.66 6.71 7.92
C GLU A 82 -13.48 5.44 7.09
N HIS A 83 -13.10 4.35 7.74
CA HIS A 83 -13.01 3.06 7.06
C HIS A 83 -14.42 2.47 6.93
N THR A 84 -15.00 2.48 5.73
CA THR A 84 -16.41 2.11 5.52
C THR A 84 -16.67 0.60 5.45
N ALA A 85 -15.62 -0.24 5.47
CA ALA A 85 -15.72 -1.70 5.54
C ALA A 85 -14.88 -2.33 6.66
N PRO A 86 -15.06 -1.90 7.93
CA PRO A 86 -14.24 -2.36 9.04
C PRO A 86 -14.34 -3.89 9.27
N GLU A 87 -15.45 -4.52 8.86
CA GLU A 87 -15.67 -5.95 8.96
C GLU A 87 -14.70 -6.78 8.12
N LEU A 88 -14.14 -6.22 7.04
CA LEU A 88 -13.20 -6.89 6.16
C LEU A 88 -11.74 -6.78 6.63
N LEU A 89 -11.42 -5.83 7.52
CA LEU A 89 -10.04 -5.61 8.01
C LEU A 89 -9.38 -6.89 8.58
N PRO A 90 -10.08 -7.73 9.37
CA PRO A 90 -9.48 -8.97 9.90
C PRO A 90 -9.25 -10.06 8.83
N GLU A 91 -9.94 -9.99 7.69
CA GLU A 91 -9.81 -10.97 6.61
C GLU A 91 -8.62 -10.69 5.70
N PHE A 92 -8.17 -9.43 5.62
CA PHE A 92 -7.01 -9.06 4.82
C PHE A 92 -5.70 -9.49 5.49
N VAL A 93 -4.86 -10.20 4.71
CA VAL A 93 -3.51 -10.56 5.13
C VAL A 93 -2.51 -9.55 4.56
N TYR A 94 -1.70 -8.96 5.45
CA TYR A 94 -0.62 -8.06 5.04
C TYR A 94 0.44 -8.82 4.22
N GLY A 95 0.60 -8.43 2.96
CA GLY A 95 1.29 -9.15 1.89
C GLY A 95 2.82 -9.15 1.93
N LEU A 96 3.42 -9.14 3.13
CA LEU A 96 4.87 -9.29 3.30
C LEU A 96 5.23 -10.76 3.48
N CYS A 97 5.62 -11.42 2.38
CA CYS A 97 5.81 -12.88 2.30
C CYS A 97 6.79 -13.44 3.35
N GLU A 98 7.90 -12.77 3.60
CA GLU A 98 8.93 -13.18 4.56
C GLU A 98 8.39 -13.26 6.00
N VAL A 99 7.37 -12.46 6.30
CA VAL A 99 6.74 -12.38 7.62
C VAL A 99 5.47 -13.23 7.70
N ASN A 100 4.64 -13.20 6.66
CA ASN A 100 3.29 -13.77 6.68
C ASN A 100 3.10 -14.98 5.76
N ARG A 101 4.18 -15.66 5.32
CA ARG A 101 4.13 -16.79 4.36
C ARG A 101 3.05 -17.82 4.67
N ALA A 102 2.93 -18.23 5.94
CA ALA A 102 1.95 -19.23 6.35
C ALA A 102 0.51 -18.73 6.15
N LYS A 103 0.22 -17.48 6.57
CA LYS A 103 -1.10 -16.86 6.42
C LYS A 103 -1.46 -16.61 4.95
N LEU A 104 -0.46 -16.26 4.14
CA LEU A 104 -0.66 -15.94 2.72
C LEU A 104 -1.00 -17.14 1.84
N ARG A 105 -0.68 -18.38 2.27
CA ARG A 105 -0.95 -19.59 1.49
C ARG A 105 -2.43 -19.75 1.15
N ASP A 106 -3.30 -19.43 2.11
CA ASP A 106 -4.74 -19.60 2.00
C ASP A 106 -5.48 -18.25 1.93
N ALA A 107 -4.75 -17.13 1.87
CA ALA A 107 -5.32 -15.79 1.86
C ALA A 107 -6.06 -15.51 0.55
N ARG A 108 -7.33 -15.11 0.65
CA ARG A 108 -8.10 -14.58 -0.47
C ARG A 108 -8.01 -13.07 -0.61
N LEU A 109 -7.85 -12.36 0.50
CA LEU A 109 -7.79 -10.90 0.56
C LEU A 109 -6.39 -10.51 1.04
N ILE A 110 -5.64 -9.79 0.20
CA ILE A 110 -4.24 -9.47 0.45
C ILE A 110 -4.06 -7.95 0.34
N ALA A 111 -3.48 -7.36 1.37
CA ALA A 111 -3.10 -5.94 1.37
C ALA A 111 -1.61 -5.85 1.06
N VAL A 112 -1.26 -5.36 -0.13
CA VAL A 112 0.14 -5.26 -0.56
C VAL A 112 0.82 -4.17 0.27
N PRO A 113 1.99 -4.46 0.88
CA PRO A 113 2.75 -3.49 1.68
C PRO A 113 3.10 -2.20 0.92
N GLY A 114 3.27 -1.12 1.67
CA GLY A 114 3.92 0.08 1.15
C GLY A 114 5.38 -0.19 0.76
N CYS A 115 5.90 0.58 -0.19
CA CYS A 115 7.28 0.44 -0.67
C CYS A 115 8.33 0.64 0.44
N TYR A 116 8.24 1.73 1.21
CA TYR A 116 9.16 1.97 2.33
C TYR A 116 9.00 0.97 3.49
N PRO A 117 7.79 0.64 3.96
CA PRO A 117 7.61 -0.41 4.96
C PRO A 117 8.21 -1.74 4.53
N THR A 118 8.16 -2.09 3.25
CA THR A 118 8.79 -3.31 2.74
C THR A 118 10.29 -3.33 3.03
N THR A 119 11.01 -2.28 2.66
CA THR A 119 12.48 -2.24 2.86
C THR A 119 12.85 -2.17 4.34
N VAL A 120 12.15 -1.33 5.11
CA VAL A 120 12.41 -1.13 6.54
C VAL A 120 12.07 -2.39 7.35
N ASN A 121 10.90 -2.97 7.12
CA ASN A 121 10.49 -4.16 7.84
C ASN A 121 11.41 -5.32 7.53
N LEU A 122 11.75 -5.58 6.26
CA LEU A 122 12.69 -6.66 5.92
C LEU A 122 14.07 -6.46 6.56
N GLY A 123 14.58 -5.23 6.58
CA GLY A 123 15.88 -4.93 7.18
C GLY A 123 15.91 -5.05 8.71
N LEU A 124 14.82 -4.69 9.39
CA LEU A 124 14.78 -4.61 10.85
C LEU A 124 14.07 -5.78 11.53
N TYR A 125 13.30 -6.58 10.80
CA TYR A 125 12.49 -7.67 11.36
C TYR A 125 13.30 -8.68 12.18
N PRO A 126 14.50 -9.14 11.75
CA PRO A 126 15.30 -10.05 12.57
C PRO A 126 15.71 -9.44 13.92
N LEU A 127 16.06 -8.15 13.93
CA LEU A 127 16.44 -7.42 15.15
C LEU A 127 15.24 -7.26 16.08
N ALA A 128 14.07 -6.88 15.56
CA ALA A 128 12.85 -6.76 16.33
C ALA A 128 12.47 -8.10 16.98
N LYS A 129 12.46 -9.18 16.19
CA LYS A 129 12.12 -10.53 16.64
C LYS A 129 13.08 -11.08 17.69
N ALA A 130 14.37 -10.71 17.62
CA ALA A 130 15.38 -11.09 18.61
C ALA A 130 15.37 -10.20 19.88
N GLY A 131 14.56 -9.14 19.91
CA GLY A 131 14.59 -8.13 20.97
C GLY A 131 15.82 -7.23 20.94
N TRP A 132 16.52 -7.13 19.82
CA TRP A 132 17.72 -6.29 19.67
C TRP A 132 17.43 -4.92 19.07
N LEU A 133 16.20 -4.69 18.60
CA LEU A 133 15.78 -3.39 18.13
C LEU A 133 15.52 -2.46 19.31
N GLY A 134 16.15 -1.28 19.30
CA GLY A 134 15.94 -0.26 20.33
C GLY A 134 14.54 0.35 20.29
N ASP A 135 14.19 1.10 21.33
CA ASP A 135 12.91 1.82 21.46
C ASP A 135 12.76 2.98 20.46
N ARG A 136 13.88 3.50 19.91
CA ARG A 136 13.90 4.57 18.91
C ARG A 136 14.60 4.12 17.64
N VAL A 137 13.87 4.19 16.53
CA VAL A 137 14.38 3.81 15.21
C VAL A 137 14.36 5.03 14.29
N ILE A 138 15.51 5.37 13.74
CA ILE A 138 15.64 6.41 12.72
C ILE A 138 15.71 5.74 11.35
N VAL A 139 14.77 6.08 10.48
CA VAL A 139 14.71 5.60 9.10
C VAL A 139 14.97 6.78 8.18
N ASP A 140 16.07 6.74 7.45
CA ASP A 140 16.37 7.71 6.39
C ASP A 140 16.40 6.97 5.06
N SER A 141 15.38 7.18 4.23
CA SER A 141 15.18 6.43 2.99
C SER A 141 15.19 7.33 1.77
N LYS A 142 15.65 6.77 0.65
CA LYS A 142 15.72 7.45 -0.64
C LYS A 142 14.94 6.63 -1.66
N SER A 143 14.10 7.29 -2.46
CA SER A 143 13.29 6.65 -3.50
C SER A 143 13.28 7.51 -4.74
N GLY A 144 13.34 6.87 -5.91
CA GLY A 144 13.02 7.55 -7.17
C GLY A 144 11.59 8.06 -7.21
N ILE A 145 11.36 9.02 -8.09
CA ILE A 145 10.07 9.72 -8.25
C ILE A 145 8.86 8.84 -8.56
N SER A 146 9.06 7.65 -9.11
CA SER A 146 7.97 6.72 -9.43
C SER A 146 7.13 6.32 -8.21
N GLY A 147 7.70 6.36 -7.00
CA GLY A 147 6.98 6.11 -5.75
C GLY A 147 5.89 7.12 -5.44
N ALA A 148 5.94 8.33 -6.02
CA ALA A 148 4.91 9.34 -5.89
C ALA A 148 3.69 9.11 -6.82
N GLY A 149 3.78 8.12 -7.71
CA GLY A 149 2.75 7.78 -8.69
C GLY A 149 2.78 8.66 -9.94
N ARG A 150 1.70 8.61 -10.73
CA ARG A 150 1.60 9.26 -12.05
C ARG A 150 0.83 10.60 -12.02
N THR A 151 0.49 11.12 -10.83
CA THR A 151 -0.22 12.40 -10.73
C THR A 151 0.71 13.55 -11.12
N ALA A 152 0.32 14.36 -12.11
CA ALA A 152 1.06 15.56 -12.47
C ALA A 152 0.97 16.61 -11.35
N LYS A 153 2.11 16.90 -10.73
CA LYS A 153 2.28 17.99 -9.76
C LYS A 153 3.61 18.67 -10.03
N LEU A 154 3.69 19.97 -9.71
CA LEU A 154 4.91 20.76 -9.94
C LEU A 154 6.18 20.07 -9.40
N PRO A 155 6.24 19.58 -8.14
CA PRO A 155 7.45 18.94 -7.62
C PRO A 155 7.85 17.63 -8.32
N TYR A 156 6.97 17.06 -9.15
CA TYR A 156 7.21 15.81 -9.87
C TYR A 156 7.50 16.02 -11.36
N GLN A 157 7.57 17.27 -11.82
CA GLN A 157 7.99 17.55 -13.18
C GLN A 157 9.50 17.28 -13.32
N PHE A 158 9.90 16.79 -14.49
CA PHE A 158 11.31 16.46 -14.75
C PHE A 158 12.25 17.63 -14.43
N VAL A 159 11.87 18.85 -14.81
CA VAL A 159 12.69 20.05 -14.59
C VAL A 159 12.83 20.45 -13.11
N GLU A 160 11.94 20.01 -12.24
CA GLU A 160 12.00 20.27 -10.79
C GLU A 160 12.74 19.16 -10.03
N ALA A 161 12.57 17.92 -10.48
CA ALA A 161 13.11 16.73 -9.81
C ALA A 161 14.50 16.31 -10.30
N ASN A 162 14.85 16.59 -11.56
CA ASN A 162 16.14 16.18 -12.13
C ASN A 162 17.30 16.87 -11.42
N GLU A 163 18.37 16.12 -11.13
CA GLU A 163 19.55 16.58 -10.37
C GLU A 163 19.21 17.17 -8.99
N ASN A 164 18.14 16.66 -8.35
CA ASN A 164 17.67 17.16 -7.06
C ASN A 164 17.50 16.01 -6.05
N LEU A 165 17.62 16.33 -4.76
CA LEU A 165 17.34 15.42 -3.64
C LEU A 165 16.55 16.18 -2.59
N THR A 166 15.27 15.86 -2.43
CA THR A 166 14.38 16.64 -1.57
C THR A 166 13.75 15.78 -0.46
N PRO A 167 13.94 16.13 0.83
CA PRO A 167 13.22 15.47 1.91
C PRO A 167 11.75 15.89 1.94
N TYR A 168 10.86 14.99 2.36
CA TYR A 168 9.44 15.30 2.48
C TYR A 168 8.79 14.54 3.65
N ASN A 169 7.66 15.04 4.18
CA ASN A 169 6.90 14.40 5.25
C ASN A 169 7.75 13.89 6.44
N ILE A 170 8.79 14.66 6.81
CA ILE A 170 9.80 14.29 7.81
C ILE A 170 9.19 14.12 9.20
N GLY A 171 9.75 13.19 9.98
CA GLY A 171 9.40 12.95 11.37
C GLY A 171 8.28 11.92 11.51
N TYR A 172 7.34 12.17 12.41
CA TYR A 172 6.18 11.30 12.63
C TYR A 172 4.96 11.78 11.83
N ARG A 173 5.11 11.85 10.50
CA ARG A 173 4.08 12.40 9.60
C ARG A 173 3.74 11.49 8.43
N HIS A 174 4.72 10.79 7.90
CA HIS A 174 4.50 9.94 6.74
C HIS A 174 3.69 8.67 7.10
N ARG A 175 2.63 8.39 6.34
CA ARG A 175 1.65 7.32 6.63
C ARG A 175 2.25 5.91 6.76
N HIS A 176 3.30 5.63 6.00
CA HIS A 176 4.03 4.35 6.09
C HIS A 176 4.62 4.03 7.47
N ILE A 177 4.76 4.99 8.38
CA ILE A 177 5.17 4.71 9.76
C ILE A 177 4.19 3.75 10.43
N ALA A 178 2.88 3.89 10.15
CA ALA A 178 1.84 3.00 10.67
C ALA A 178 2.11 1.53 10.35
N GLU A 179 2.58 1.26 9.13
CA GLU A 179 2.90 -0.09 8.66
C GLU A 179 4.21 -0.62 9.25
N MET A 180 5.20 0.27 9.49
CA MET A 180 6.45 -0.08 10.17
C MET A 180 6.17 -0.49 11.62
N GLU A 181 5.38 0.32 12.33
CA GLU A 181 4.95 0.03 13.71
C GLU A 181 4.12 -1.25 13.77
N LEU A 182 3.15 -1.43 12.86
CA LEU A 182 2.32 -2.63 12.80
C LEU A 182 3.17 -3.92 12.76
N VAL A 183 4.18 -3.95 11.89
CA VAL A 183 4.99 -5.16 11.69
C VAL A 183 6.04 -5.33 12.78
N LEU A 184 6.83 -4.28 13.05
CA LEU A 184 8.00 -4.39 13.92
C LEU A 184 7.59 -4.43 15.41
N ASN A 185 6.59 -3.64 15.82
CA ASN A 185 6.08 -3.72 17.20
C ASN A 185 5.26 -4.99 17.43
N GLY A 186 4.67 -5.56 16.38
CA GLY A 186 3.95 -6.84 16.43
C GLY A 186 4.82 -8.05 16.74
N VAL A 187 6.15 -7.94 16.60
CA VAL A 187 7.11 -9.02 16.89
C VAL A 187 8.18 -8.66 17.91
N SER A 188 8.20 -7.40 18.38
CA SER A 188 9.19 -6.94 19.35
C SER A 188 8.89 -7.49 20.75
N GLY A 189 9.83 -8.26 21.29
CA GLY A 189 9.75 -8.77 22.66
C GLY A 189 10.03 -7.72 23.75
N ASN A 190 10.60 -6.57 23.37
CA ASN A 190 11.11 -5.55 24.30
C ASN A 190 10.26 -4.27 24.33
N GLY A 191 9.01 -4.33 23.84
CA GLY A 191 8.09 -3.20 23.80
C GLY A 191 8.05 -2.50 22.45
N ALA A 192 7.25 -1.43 22.37
CA ALA A 192 6.99 -0.70 21.13
C ALA A 192 8.15 0.23 20.77
N CYS A 193 8.62 0.11 19.53
CA CYS A 193 9.55 1.04 18.90
C CYS A 193 8.79 2.27 18.37
N HIS A 194 9.40 3.44 18.54
CA HIS A 194 8.98 4.70 17.95
C HIS A 194 9.88 5.07 16.77
N PHE A 195 9.26 5.45 15.64
CA PHE A 195 9.97 5.72 14.39
C PHE A 195 10.09 7.22 14.11
N THR A 196 11.28 7.65 13.71
CA THR A 196 11.49 8.94 13.04
C THR A 196 11.81 8.65 11.59
N PHE A 197 10.97 9.09 10.66
CA PHE A 197 11.12 8.75 9.25
C PHE A 197 11.40 9.98 8.38
N SER A 198 12.47 9.90 7.59
CA SER A 198 12.92 10.92 6.65
C SER A 198 13.01 10.32 5.23
N PRO A 199 11.91 10.29 4.46
CA PRO A 199 11.98 9.93 3.07
C PRO A 199 12.49 11.09 2.21
N HIS A 200 13.29 10.76 1.21
CA HIS A 200 13.84 11.68 0.23
C HIS A 200 13.48 11.23 -1.18
N LEU A 201 13.04 12.19 -2.00
CA LEU A 201 12.81 12.01 -3.42
C LEU A 201 14.14 12.19 -4.17
N LEU A 202 14.49 11.19 -4.99
CA LEU A 202 15.55 11.19 -5.98
C LEU A 202 14.99 11.48 -7.38
#